data_AF-A0A564ZBD0-F1
#
_entry.id   AF-A0A564ZBD0-F1
#
_cell.length_a   1.000
_cell.length_b   1.000
_cell.length_c   1.000
_cell.angle_alpha   90.00
_cell.angle_beta   90.00
_cell.angle_gamma   90.00
#
_symmetry.space_group_name_H-M   'P 1'
#
loop_
_entity.id
_entity.type
_entity.pdbx_description
1 polymer ?
#
loop_
_entity_poly.entity_id
_entity_poly.type
_entity_poly.pdbx_seq_one_letter_code
_entity_poly.pdbx_strand_id
1 'polypeptide(L)'
;NVKLVQVDSTLSQSDATGSAGTLTLLTHLRSNATYHIRISAANIKGDGPISPPYAVIVRPGALPPPVNFKAVSKSAHEVSLHWDTPETQQRGPPLVNYELLVTPLDGEGNTDSTSRQI
;
A
#
# COMPACT_ATOMS: atom_id res chain seq x y z
N ASN A 1 -8.75 -26.68 -11.63
CA ASN A 1 -8.24 -25.37 -12.09
C ASN A 1 -9.33 -24.34 -11.90
N VAL A 2 -9.04 -23.26 -11.17
CA VAL A 2 -9.98 -22.15 -10.95
C VAL A 2 -9.55 -21.02 -11.87
N LYS A 3 -10.48 -20.44 -12.60
CA LYS A 3 -10.25 -19.33 -13.52
C LYS A 3 -10.93 -18.08 -12.96
N LEU A 4 -10.20 -16.97 -12.96
CA LEU A 4 -10.77 -15.65 -12.73
C LEU A 4 -11.59 -15.28 -13.97
N VAL A 5 -12.89 -15.06 -13.79
CA VAL A 5 -13.82 -14.84 -14.91
C VAL A 5 -14.00 -13.36 -15.19
N GLN A 6 -14.14 -12.55 -14.15
CA GLN A 6 -14.46 -11.14 -14.30
C GLN A 6 -14.05 -10.34 -13.06
N VAL A 7 -13.56 -9.13 -13.33
CA VAL A 7 -13.21 -8.10 -12.37
C VAL A 7 -13.89 -6.83 -12.86
N ASP A 8 -15.08 -6.54 -12.35
CA ASP A 8 -15.82 -5.34 -12.75
C ASP A 8 -15.33 -4.15 -11.93
N SER A 9 -14.50 -3.32 -12.56
CA SER A 9 -14.38 -1.90 -12.21
C SER A 9 -14.64 -1.11 -13.48
N THR A 10 -15.58 -0.16 -13.44
CA THR A 10 -15.93 0.69 -14.59
C THR A 10 -14.77 1.58 -15.06
N LEU A 11 -13.58 1.51 -14.46
CA LEU A 11 -12.39 2.28 -14.81
C LEU A 11 -11.08 1.48 -14.59
N SER A 12 -10.61 0.83 -15.66
CA SER A 12 -9.20 0.41 -15.95
C SER A 12 -8.70 -1.00 -15.61
N GLN A 13 -7.81 -1.43 -16.53
CA GLN A 13 -7.11 -2.72 -16.69
C GLN A 13 -6.47 -3.24 -15.39
N SER A 14 -6.82 -4.48 -15.04
CA SER A 14 -6.09 -5.27 -14.06
C SER A 14 -5.44 -6.43 -14.80
N ASP A 15 -4.14 -6.62 -14.58
CA ASP A 15 -3.42 -7.76 -15.14
C ASP A 15 -3.49 -8.94 -14.17
N ALA A 16 -4.03 -10.05 -14.66
CA ALA A 16 -4.08 -11.32 -13.94
C ALA A 16 -2.88 -12.18 -14.37
N THR A 17 -1.87 -12.30 -13.52
CA THR A 17 -0.77 -13.24 -13.76
C THR A 17 -1.10 -14.55 -13.06
N GLY A 18 -1.35 -15.62 -13.84
CA GLY A 18 -1.72 -16.93 -13.33
C GLY A 18 -1.03 -18.07 -14.07
N SER A 19 -0.01 -18.65 -13.43
CA SER A 19 0.46 -20.02 -13.68
C SER A 19 -0.58 -21.02 -13.17
N ALA A 20 -0.59 -22.25 -13.71
CA ALA A 20 -1.62 -23.27 -13.53
C ALA A 20 -1.84 -23.76 -12.07
N GLY A 21 -2.46 -22.92 -11.23
CA GLY A 21 -2.77 -23.19 -9.82
C GLY A 21 -4.04 -22.50 -9.33
N THR A 22 -4.42 -22.73 -8.07
CA THR A 22 -5.63 -22.18 -7.42
C THR A 22 -5.51 -20.69 -7.04
N LEU A 23 -4.38 -20.04 -7.35
CA LEU A 23 -4.06 -18.67 -6.95
C LEU A 23 -3.81 -17.80 -8.18
N THR A 24 -4.37 -16.59 -8.17
CA THR A 24 -4.15 -15.57 -9.19
C THR A 24 -3.86 -14.25 -8.51
N LEU A 25 -2.78 -13.58 -8.91
CA LEU A 25 -2.43 -12.28 -8.38
C LEU A 25 -3.04 -11.19 -9.28
N LEU A 26 -3.88 -10.35 -8.69
CA LEU A 26 -4.40 -9.14 -9.33
C LEU A 26 -3.52 -7.96 -8.90
N THR A 27 -3.02 -7.20 -9.86
CA THR A 27 -2.13 -6.05 -9.63
C THR A 27 -2.67 -4.79 -10.29
N HIS A 28 -2.07 -3.64 -9.98
CA HIS A 28 -2.41 -2.33 -10.58
C HIS A 28 -3.87 -1.91 -10.36
N LEU A 29 -4.48 -2.32 -9.25
CA LEU A 29 -5.84 -1.94 -8.89
C LEU A 29 -5.89 -0.48 -8.43
N ARG A 30 -6.98 0.22 -8.74
CA ARG A 30 -7.23 1.58 -8.26
C ARG A 30 -7.63 1.53 -6.77
N SER A 31 -6.98 2.35 -5.95
CA SER A 31 -7.37 2.54 -4.55
C SER A 31 -8.72 3.24 -4.42
N ASN A 32 -9.38 3.05 -3.28
CA ASN A 32 -10.72 3.56 -2.98
C ASN A 32 -11.80 3.07 -3.95
N ALA A 33 -11.59 1.92 -4.59
CA ALA A 33 -12.56 1.27 -5.46
C ALA A 33 -12.98 -0.09 -4.91
N THR A 34 -14.25 -0.43 -5.13
CA THR A 34 -14.80 -1.74 -4.84
C THR A 34 -14.75 -2.59 -6.11
N TYR A 35 -14.10 -3.73 -6.03
CA TYR A 35 -14.01 -4.73 -7.09
C TYR A 35 -14.91 -5.92 -6.77
N HIS A 36 -15.67 -6.38 -7.75
CA HIS A 36 -16.47 -7.60 -7.64
C HIS A 36 -15.78 -8.75 -8.37
N ILE A 37 -15.27 -9.71 -7.60
CA ILE A 37 -14.51 -10.85 -8.10
C ILE A 37 -15.45 -12.03 -8.31
N ARG A 38 -15.36 -12.67 -9.47
CA ARG A 38 -16.09 -13.91 -9.80
C ARG A 38 -15.14 -14.96 -10.35
N ILE A 39 -15.37 -16.21 -9.95
CA ILE A 39 -14.55 -17.35 -10.37
C ILE A 39 -15.42 -18.44 -10.98
N SER A 40 -14.85 -19.24 -11.87
CA SER A 40 -15.43 -20.51 -12.33
C SER A 40 -14.38 -21.62 -12.27
N ALA A 41 -14.83 -22.85 -12.07
CA ALA A 41 -13.95 -24.02 -12.14
C ALA A 41 -13.92 -24.54 -13.57
N ALA A 42 -12.75 -24.91 -14.09
CA ALA A 42 -12.61 -25.52 -15.42
C ALA A 42 -12.08 -26.95 -15.31
N ASN A 43 -12.64 -27.87 -16.09
CA ASN A 43 -12.15 -29.23 -16.28
C ASN A 43 -12.09 -29.60 -17.78
N ILE A 44 -11.67 -30.83 -18.12
CA ILE A 44 -11.55 -31.27 -19.53
C ILE A 44 -12.89 -31.37 -20.29
N LYS A 45 -14.02 -31.34 -19.57
CA LYS A 45 -15.38 -31.35 -20.14
C LYS A 45 -15.95 -29.93 -20.31
N GLY A 46 -15.28 -28.90 -19.79
CA GLY A 46 -15.66 -27.51 -19.94
C GLY A 46 -15.58 -26.70 -18.65
N ASP A 47 -16.12 -25.49 -18.71
CA ASP A 47 -16.23 -24.57 -17.58
C ASP A 47 -17.49 -24.88 -16.75
N GLY A 48 -17.35 -24.88 -15.44
CA GLY A 48 -18.42 -24.96 -14.46
C GLY A 48 -19.11 -23.62 -14.23
N PRO A 49 -20.14 -23.59 -13.39
CA PRO A 49 -20.90 -22.37 -13.12
C PRO A 49 -20.02 -21.26 -12.50
N ILE A 50 -20.36 -20.01 -12.84
CA ILE A 50 -19.74 -18.81 -12.26
C ILE A 50 -20.22 -18.67 -10.80
N SER A 51 -19.30 -18.34 -9.89
CA SER A 51 -19.62 -18.03 -8.50
C SER A 51 -20.46 -16.75 -8.35
N PRO A 52 -21.17 -16.57 -7.23
CA PRO A 52 -21.63 -15.24 -6.84
C PRO A 52 -20.46 -14.24 -6.75
N PRO A 53 -20.71 -12.93 -6.96
CA PRO A 53 -19.68 -11.91 -6.82
C PRO A 53 -19.22 -11.76 -5.37
N TYR A 54 -17.91 -11.63 -5.18
CA TYR A 54 -17.30 -11.28 -3.89
C TYR A 54 -16.73 -9.87 -3.96
N ALA A 55 -17.16 -8.99 -3.05
CA ALA A 55 -16.76 -7.59 -3.03
C ALA A 55 -15.45 -7.38 -2.23
N VAL A 56 -14.49 -6.71 -2.86
CA VAL A 56 -13.20 -6.35 -2.26
C VAL A 56 -12.98 -4.86 -2.40
N ILE A 57 -12.70 -4.19 -1.28
CA ILE A 57 -12.35 -2.77 -1.27
C ILE A 57 -10.84 -2.64 -1.30
N VAL A 58 -10.31 -1.99 -2.33
CA VAL A 58 -8.86 -1.72 -2.44
C VAL A 58 -8.56 -0.47 -1.63
N ARG A 59 -7.82 -0.66 -0.54
CA ARG A 59 -7.39 0.46 0.31
C ARG A 59 -6.18 1.17 -0.32
N PRO A 60 -6.01 2.48 -0.09
CA PRO A 60 -4.77 3.16 -0.42
C PRO A 60 -3.59 2.49 0.26
N GLY A 61 -2.46 2.43 -0.44
CA GLY A 61 -1.19 2.01 0.18
C GLY A 61 -0.72 3.02 1.23
N ALA A 62 0.26 2.62 2.03
CA ALA A 62 0.96 3.54 2.90
C ALA A 62 1.66 4.64 2.08
N LEU A 63 1.80 5.83 2.66
CA LEU A 63 2.56 6.89 2.04
C LEU A 63 4.04 6.50 1.97
N PRO A 64 4.75 6.84 0.89
CA PRO A 64 6.20 6.70 0.85
C PRO A 64 6.85 7.54 1.97
N PRO A 65 7.96 7.08 2.57
CA PRO A 65 8.65 7.84 3.60
C PRO A 65 9.25 9.13 3.01
N PRO A 66 9.47 10.18 3.83
CA PRO A 66 10.15 11.40 3.39
C PRO A 66 11.52 11.11 2.79
N VAL A 67 11.95 11.94 1.85
CA VAL A 67 13.29 11.84 1.24
C VAL A 67 14.18 13.00 1.67
N ASN A 68 15.49 12.86 1.43
CA ASN A 68 16.49 13.90 1.73
C ASN A 68 16.50 14.39 3.19
N PHE A 69 16.24 13.49 4.14
CA PHE A 69 16.25 13.84 5.57
C PHE A 69 17.63 14.38 6.00
N LYS A 70 17.62 15.58 6.58
CA LYS A 70 18.79 16.27 7.09
C LYS A 70 18.50 16.81 8.48
N ALA A 71 19.42 16.55 9.40
CA ALA A 71 19.43 17.12 10.73
C ALA A 71 20.68 18.00 10.89
N VAL A 72 20.48 19.26 11.28
CA VAL A 72 21.55 20.23 11.49
C VAL A 72 21.45 20.76 12.92
N SER A 73 22.46 20.47 13.74
CA SER A 73 22.54 21.08 15.08
C SER A 73 22.74 22.59 14.94
N LYS A 74 21.84 23.34 15.59
CA LYS A 74 21.92 24.80 15.70
C LYS A 74 22.54 25.21 17.04
N SER A 75 22.28 24.44 18.09
CA SER A 75 22.87 24.60 19.42
C SER A 75 22.90 23.26 20.16
N ALA A 76 23.36 23.27 21.42
CA ALA A 76 23.36 22.08 22.28
C ALA A 76 21.96 21.50 22.56
N HIS A 77 20.89 22.29 22.36
CA HIS A 77 19.51 21.89 22.66
C HIS A 77 18.57 22.09 21.48
N GLU A 78 19.10 22.42 20.29
CA GLU A 78 18.29 22.73 19.12
C GLU A 78 18.86 22.06 17.87
N VAL A 79 17.99 21.34 17.18
CA VAL A 79 18.28 20.66 15.92
C VAL A 79 17.25 21.07 14.89
N SER A 80 17.73 21.55 13.74
CA SER A 80 16.89 21.88 12.60
C SER A 80 16.77 20.67 11.69
N LEU A 81 15.54 20.23 11.45
CA LEU A 81 15.21 19.07 10.63
C LEU A 81 14.63 19.53 9.29
N HIS A 82 15.07 18.91 8.21
CA HIS A 82 14.56 19.15 6.85
C HIS A 82 14.37 17.84 6.13
N TRP A 83 13.29 17.72 5.35
CA TRP A 83 13.00 16.60 4.48
C TRP A 83 12.09 17.08 3.34
N ASP A 84 12.05 16.30 2.26
CA ASP A 84 11.19 16.56 1.12
C ASP A 84 10.07 15.51 1.03
N THR A 85 8.90 15.95 0.57
CA THR A 85 7.79 15.05 0.23
C THR A 85 8.14 14.28 -1.05
N PRO A 86 8.03 12.94 -1.09
CA PRO A 86 8.34 12.16 -2.29
C PRO A 86 7.45 12.55 -3.49
N GLU A 87 8.02 12.63 -4.70
CA GLU A 87 7.26 12.99 -5.90
C GLU A 87 6.09 12.03 -6.20
N THR A 88 6.26 10.75 -5.86
CA THR A 88 5.23 9.72 -6.01
C THR A 88 3.97 10.02 -5.19
N GLN A 89 4.08 10.86 -4.16
CA GLN A 89 2.97 11.31 -3.34
C GLN A 89 2.01 12.24 -4.07
N GLN A 90 2.45 12.93 -5.14
CA GLN A 90 1.57 13.80 -5.92
C GLN A 90 0.43 13.05 -6.61
N ARG A 91 0.57 11.73 -6.81
CA ARG A 91 -0.46 10.84 -7.36
C ARG A 91 -1.08 9.92 -6.30
N GLY A 92 -0.65 10.02 -5.05
CA GLY A 92 -1.08 9.20 -3.93
C GLY A 92 -2.25 9.82 -3.15
N PRO A 93 -2.71 9.14 -2.08
CA PRO A 93 -3.66 9.75 -1.14
C PRO A 93 -3.02 10.97 -0.46
N PRO A 94 -3.82 11.95 -0.01
CA PRO A 94 -3.30 13.20 0.53
C PRO A 94 -2.39 12.95 1.74
N LEU A 95 -1.28 13.68 1.80
CA LEU A 95 -0.44 13.73 3.00
C LEU A 95 -1.22 14.42 4.12
N VAL A 96 -1.32 13.76 5.28
CA VAL A 96 -2.03 14.30 6.45
C VAL A 96 -1.07 14.95 7.44
N ASN A 97 -0.02 14.22 7.83
CA ASN A 97 0.98 14.68 8.80
C ASN A 97 2.29 13.90 8.63
N TYR A 98 3.37 14.42 9.21
CA TYR A 98 4.58 13.64 9.45
C TYR A 98 4.61 13.14 10.90
N GLU A 99 5.29 12.01 11.13
CA GLU A 99 5.54 11.47 12.46
C GLU A 99 7.05 11.41 12.68
N LEU A 100 7.52 12.08 13.73
CA LEU A 100 8.91 12.12 14.14
C LEU A 100 9.11 11.22 15.36
N LEU A 101 9.94 10.20 15.20
CA LEU A 101 10.39 9.35 16.27
C LEU A 101 11.78 9.81 16.75
N VAL A 102 11.88 10.18 18.03
CA VAL A 102 13.13 10.60 18.67
C VAL A 102 13.51 9.59 19.71
N THR A 103 14.64 8.90 19.50
CA THR A 103 15.22 7.98 20.47
C THR A 103 16.43 8.66 21.10
N PRO A 104 16.41 8.97 22.41
CA PRO A 104 17.59 9.40 23.13
C PRO A 104 18.69 8.35 23.01
N LEU A 105 19.91 8.80 22.73
CA LEU A 105 21.10 7.98 22.83
C LEU A 105 21.78 8.39 24.13
N ASP A 106 21.23 7.98 25.27
CA ASP A 106 21.94 8.08 26.53
C ASP A 106 22.95 6.93 26.63
N GLY A 107 24.11 7.19 27.24
CA GLY A 107 25.19 6.21 27.41
C GLY A 107 24.82 5.01 28.28
N GLU A 108 23.60 4.98 28.82
CA GLU A 108 23.06 3.95 29.70
C GLU A 108 22.12 2.97 28.96
N GLY A 109 21.92 3.14 27.65
CA GLY A 109 21.16 2.20 26.82
C GLY A 109 19.64 2.30 26.99
N ASN A 110 19.13 3.44 27.43
CA ASN A 110 17.69 3.68 27.48
C ASN A 110 17.20 4.08 26.09
N THR A 111 16.29 3.25 25.55
CA THR A 111 15.78 3.36 24.17
C THR A 111 14.38 3.95 24.10
N ASP A 112 13.93 4.63 25.16
CA ASP A 112 12.57 5.17 25.23
C ASP A 112 12.38 6.26 24.17
N SER A 113 11.68 5.87 23.12
CA SER A 113 11.47 6.71 21.95
C SER A 113 10.23 7.56 22.15
N THR A 114 10.34 8.85 21.87
CA THR A 114 9.21 9.78 21.89
C THR A 114 8.73 10.00 20.46
N SER A 115 7.44 9.75 20.20
CA SER A 115 6.79 10.09 18.93
C SER A 115 6.10 11.46 19.01
N ARG A 116 6.21 12.26 17.94
CA ARG A 116 5.54 13.56 17.79
C ARG A 116 5.01 13.72 16.36
N GLN A 117 3.78 14.18 16.23
CA GLN A 117 3.22 14.60 14.93
C GLN A 117 3.62 16.05 14.63
N ILE A 118 4.02 16.30 13.40
CA ILE A 118 4.46 17.61 12.89
C ILE A 118 3.86 17.92 11.52
#